data_AF-A0A2G2VTE7-F1
#
_entry.id   AF-A0A2G2VTE7-F1
#
_cell.length_a   1.000
_cell.length_b   1.000
_cell.length_c   1.000
_cell.angle_alpha   90.00
_cell.angle_beta   90.00
_cell.angle_gamma   90.00
#
_symmetry.space_group_name_H-M   'P 1'
#
loop_
_entity.id
_entity.type
_entity.pdbx_description
1 polymer ?
#
loop_
_entity_poly.entity_id
_entity_poly.type
_entity_poly.pdbx_seq_one_letter_code
_entity_poly.pdbx_strand_id
1 'polypeptide(L)'
;MSKQTYRICCFQRKFKLKEAEAPDEIKDLFGKYSENGIMTAEHLCKFLKDVQGEENVTKEEAESVLESALKLVHEHLNIVFHRKGLNLDVFFRYLFSDANVSISTDKKVYHDMTAPLSHYFIYTSHNTYLTGNQLNSDCSDVPIIKALQRGVRVIELDMWPNSSKDNVDILHGGTLTPPVELIQCLRSIKEHAFVASEYPVVLTLEDHLTPDIQAKVAEMVTQTFGDLLFTCGAECLSEFPSPESLKGRIIISTKPPKEYLESEKLSEKDDGSQKGKKSSEEKAWGAEISDLTQKMIAAYENKESEECLDEEGDSHHENPNIQQNTAPEYKHLIAIQAGRSKGPISEWLTVDPIKVKRISLNEEKLANVALNRGKDLIRFTQRNLLRVYPKGIRVDSSNYNPLIGWMHGAQMVAFNMQGHGRPLWLMQGMFRANGGCGYLKKPELLLKADANNEVYDPKRLLSVKTTLKVKIYMGKGWHLDFKRTHFDAYSPPDFYVKVVRIYLHLIFI
;
A
#
# COMPACT_ATOMS: atom_id res chain seq x y z
N MET A 1 31.68 10.62 24.87
CA MET A 1 31.56 9.14 24.97
C MET A 1 30.68 8.70 26.15
N SER A 2 29.49 8.19 25.86
CA SER A 2 28.57 7.63 26.87
C SER A 2 28.99 6.20 27.27
N LYS A 3 29.12 5.93 28.58
CA LYS A 3 29.41 4.59 29.11
C LYS A 3 28.09 3.92 29.49
N GLN A 4 27.78 2.78 28.87
CA GLN A 4 26.61 1.98 29.24
C GLN A 4 27.01 0.88 30.24
N THR A 5 26.34 0.83 31.40
CA THR A 5 26.67 -0.12 32.47
C THR A 5 25.54 -1.13 32.68
N TYR A 6 25.76 -2.38 32.30
CA TYR A 6 24.82 -3.50 32.42
C TYR A 6 25.09 -4.28 33.70
N ARG A 7 24.03 -4.66 34.43
CA ARG A 7 24.14 -5.40 35.70
C ARG A 7 23.76 -6.85 35.43
N ILE A 8 24.72 -7.76 35.63
CA ILE A 8 24.53 -9.21 35.56
C ILE A 8 24.65 -9.71 36.99
N CYS A 9 23.52 -9.97 37.65
CA CYS A 9 23.48 -10.38 39.06
C CYS A 9 24.28 -9.41 39.97
N CYS A 10 25.40 -9.84 40.54
CA CYS A 10 26.29 -9.05 41.40
C CYS A 10 27.38 -8.27 40.65
N PHE A 11 27.51 -8.44 39.33
CA PHE A 11 28.58 -7.85 38.53
C PHE A 11 28.07 -6.74 37.60
N GLN A 12 28.91 -5.72 37.40
CA GLN A 12 28.63 -4.64 36.45
C GLN A 12 29.58 -4.76 35.24
N ARG A 13 29.01 -4.90 34.03
CA ARG A 13 29.74 -4.81 32.77
C ARG A 13 29.58 -3.41 32.19
N LYS A 14 30.70 -2.78 31.81
CA LYS A 14 30.72 -1.44 31.21
C LYS A 14 31.11 -1.55 29.74
N PHE A 15 30.23 -1.07 28.86
CA PHE A 15 30.48 -0.94 27.43
C PHE A 15 30.71 0.53 27.10
N LYS A 16 31.73 0.82 26.31
CA LYS A 16 31.94 2.15 25.73
C LYS A 16 31.17 2.20 24.42
N LEU A 17 30.16 3.06 24.30
CA LEU A 17 29.70 3.46 22.98
C LEU A 17 30.81 4.31 22.37
N LYS A 18 31.47 3.82 21.31
CA LYS A 18 32.28 4.68 20.46
C LYS A 18 31.33 5.67 19.79
N GLU A 19 31.64 6.96 19.87
CA GLU A 19 31.02 7.93 18.97
C GLU A 19 31.37 7.49 17.54
N ALA A 20 30.37 7.58 16.65
CA ALA A 20 30.55 7.18 15.26
C ALA A 20 31.58 8.12 14.61
N GLU A 21 32.78 7.60 14.37
CA GLU A 21 33.81 8.28 13.58
C GLU A 21 33.54 8.05 12.10
N ALA A 22 33.92 9.02 11.26
CA ALA A 22 33.81 8.86 9.82
C ALA A 22 34.62 7.62 9.35
N PRO A 23 34.04 6.73 8.53
CA PRO A 23 34.77 5.64 7.90
C PRO A 23 35.93 6.18 7.05
N ASP A 24 37.02 5.42 6.91
CA ASP A 24 38.23 5.89 6.22
C ASP A 24 37.96 6.29 4.76
N GLU A 25 37.09 5.57 4.05
CA GLU A 25 36.69 5.97 2.69
C GLU A 25 35.95 7.31 2.63
N ILE A 26 35.19 7.67 3.68
CA ILE A 26 34.52 8.99 3.77
C ILE A 26 35.55 10.07 4.10
N LYS A 27 36.58 9.76 4.89
CA LYS A 27 37.72 10.67 5.13
C LYS A 27 38.49 10.92 3.84
N ASP A 28 38.78 9.87 3.07
CA ASP A 28 39.45 9.96 1.78
C ASP A 28 38.60 10.74 0.77
N LEU A 29 37.29 10.52 0.77
CA LEU A 29 36.34 11.27 -0.06
C LEU A 29 36.36 12.76 0.31
N PHE A 30 36.26 13.11 1.59
CA PHE A 30 36.37 14.49 2.04
C PHE A 30 37.72 15.11 1.64
N GLY A 31 38.82 14.35 1.78
CA GLY A 31 40.16 14.80 1.38
C GLY A 31 40.28 15.16 -0.11
N LYS A 32 39.54 14.49 -0.99
CA LYS A 32 39.52 14.80 -2.44
C LYS A 32 38.80 16.11 -2.76
N TYR A 33 37.81 16.49 -1.95
CA TYR A 33 36.98 17.68 -2.14
C TYR A 33 37.20 18.69 -1.02
N SER A 34 38.41 18.77 -0.46
CA SER A 34 38.76 19.79 0.53
C SER A 34 40.20 20.24 0.35
N GLU A 35 40.48 21.47 0.78
CA GLU A 35 41.84 22.02 0.80
C GLU A 35 42.15 22.45 2.23
N ASN A 36 43.32 22.08 2.75
CA ASN A 36 43.72 22.35 4.14
C ASN A 36 42.69 21.91 5.19
N GLY A 37 41.94 20.82 4.90
CA GLY A 37 40.91 20.28 5.78
C GLY A 37 39.59 21.07 5.78
N ILE A 38 39.37 21.94 4.79
CA ILE A 38 38.15 22.74 4.65
C ILE A 38 37.54 22.53 3.25
N MET A 39 36.27 22.18 3.22
CA MET A 39 35.44 22.12 2.02
C MET A 39 34.67 23.44 1.88
N THR A 40 35.00 24.23 0.86
CA THR A 40 34.30 25.48 0.53
C THR A 40 33.01 25.20 -0.25
N ALA A 41 32.17 26.20 -0.49
CA ALA A 41 30.98 26.05 -1.33
C ALA A 41 31.32 25.56 -2.75
N GLU A 42 32.45 25.99 -3.31
CA GLU A 42 32.91 25.53 -4.63
C GLU A 42 33.32 24.05 -4.61
N HIS A 43 33.97 23.60 -3.54
CA HIS A 43 34.29 22.18 -3.37
C HIS A 43 33.03 21.33 -3.13
N LEU A 44 32.08 21.85 -2.36
CA LEU A 44 30.80 21.18 -2.11
C LEU A 44 29.98 21.05 -3.41
N CYS A 45 29.94 22.10 -4.23
CA CYS A 45 29.27 22.05 -5.54
C CYS A 45 29.85 20.94 -6.44
N LYS A 46 31.19 20.78 -6.47
CA LYS A 46 31.84 19.67 -7.19
C LYS A 46 31.46 18.32 -6.61
N PHE A 47 31.46 18.18 -5.29
CA PHE A 47 31.04 16.94 -4.62
C PHE A 47 29.59 16.54 -4.97
N LEU A 48 28.66 17.51 -4.96
CA LEU A 48 27.25 17.26 -5.30
C LEU A 48 27.09 16.78 -6.75
N LYS A 49 27.87 17.35 -7.68
CA LYS A 49 27.88 16.93 -9.09
C LYS A 49 28.51 15.55 -9.29
N ASP A 50 29.75 15.39 -8.83
CA ASP A 50 30.59 14.23 -9.16
C ASP A 50 30.21 12.98 -8.38
N VAL A 51 29.65 13.13 -7.17
CA VAL A 51 29.37 12.02 -6.24
C VAL A 51 27.88 11.82 -5.99
N GLN A 52 27.12 12.89 -5.75
CA GLN A 52 25.67 12.78 -5.51
C GLN A 52 24.86 12.73 -6.82
N GLY A 53 25.47 13.06 -7.96
CA GLY A 53 24.82 13.04 -9.26
C GLY A 53 23.86 14.20 -9.51
N GLU A 54 24.00 15.31 -8.77
CA GLU A 54 23.16 16.49 -8.92
C GLU A 54 23.71 17.39 -10.05
N GLU A 55 23.25 17.17 -11.28
CA GLU A 55 23.83 17.79 -12.48
C GLU A 55 23.68 19.33 -12.53
N ASN A 56 22.59 19.88 -11.98
CA ASN A 56 22.21 21.29 -12.15
C ASN A 56 22.52 22.19 -10.94
N VAL A 57 23.35 21.74 -9.98
CA VAL A 57 23.62 22.51 -8.76
C VAL A 57 24.36 23.80 -9.06
N THR A 58 23.78 24.90 -8.61
CA THR A 58 24.35 26.25 -8.65
C THR A 58 25.26 26.51 -7.45
N LYS A 59 26.09 27.55 -7.52
CA LYS A 59 26.97 27.91 -6.40
C LYS A 59 26.16 28.39 -5.21
N GLU A 60 25.06 29.10 -5.46
CA GLU A 60 24.13 29.64 -4.48
C GLU A 60 23.40 28.52 -3.72
N GLU A 61 23.00 27.46 -4.41
CA GLU A 61 22.43 26.27 -3.76
C GLU A 61 23.46 25.56 -2.88
N ALA A 62 24.70 25.41 -3.36
CA ALA A 62 25.77 24.85 -2.55
C ALA A 62 26.08 25.72 -1.31
N GLU A 63 26.00 27.05 -1.43
CA GLU A 63 26.12 27.97 -0.29
C GLU A 63 24.97 27.81 0.71
N SER A 64 23.73 27.66 0.24
CA SER A 64 22.56 27.39 1.09
C SER A 64 22.68 26.06 1.86
N VAL A 65 23.16 25.00 1.18
CA VAL A 65 23.43 23.71 1.81
C VAL A 65 24.54 23.83 2.86
N LEU A 66 25.61 24.57 2.54
CA LEU A 66 26.71 24.85 3.44
C LEU A 66 26.24 25.56 4.71
N GLU A 67 25.43 26.61 4.57
CA GLU A 67 24.86 27.37 5.68
C GLU A 67 23.95 26.50 6.55
N SER A 68 23.10 25.69 5.92
CA SER A 68 22.22 24.75 6.61
C SER A 68 23.01 23.72 7.42
N ALA A 69 24.08 23.16 6.85
CA ALA A 69 24.97 22.24 7.54
C ALA A 69 25.69 22.89 8.74
N LEU A 70 26.13 24.14 8.60
CA LEU A 70 26.76 24.88 9.69
C LEU A 70 25.77 25.26 10.80
N LYS A 71 24.53 25.62 10.44
CA LYS A 71 23.45 25.92 11.39
C LYS A 71 23.11 24.72 12.26
N LEU A 72 23.00 23.52 11.67
CA LEU A 72 22.78 22.28 12.42
C LEU A 72 23.85 22.07 13.50
N VAL A 73 25.10 22.38 13.20
CA VAL A 73 26.20 22.26 14.15
C VAL A 73 26.16 23.35 15.21
N HIS A 74 25.77 24.57 14.84
CA HIS A 74 25.58 25.66 15.80
C HIS A 74 24.51 25.33 16.84
N GLU A 75 23.34 24.85 16.40
CA GLU A 75 22.22 24.48 17.28
C GLU A 75 22.56 23.28 18.19
N HIS A 76 23.33 22.30 17.68
CA HIS A 76 23.68 21.11 18.46
C HIS A 76 24.87 21.31 19.41
N LEU A 77 25.79 22.23 19.13
CA LEU A 77 27.05 22.36 19.89
C LEU A 77 27.27 23.75 20.52
N ASN A 78 26.42 24.75 20.26
CA ASN A 78 26.63 26.15 20.66
C ASN A 78 27.99 26.73 20.22
N ILE A 79 28.52 26.26 19.07
CA ILE A 79 29.80 26.72 18.51
C ILE A 79 29.53 27.69 17.38
N VAL A 80 30.09 28.90 17.45
CA VAL A 80 30.06 29.87 16.34
C VAL A 80 31.27 29.59 15.44
N PHE A 81 31.03 29.03 14.25
CA PHE A 81 32.07 28.87 13.24
C PHE A 81 32.29 30.20 12.49
N HIS A 82 33.45 30.82 12.65
CA HIS A 82 33.85 32.00 11.87
C HIS A 82 34.45 31.66 10.50
N ARG A 83 34.57 30.37 10.16
CA ARG A 83 35.17 29.91 8.89
C ARG A 83 34.06 29.57 7.89
N LYS A 84 34.18 30.10 6.67
CA LYS A 84 33.30 29.81 5.51
C LYS A 84 33.64 28.45 4.88
N GLY A 85 33.33 27.34 5.56
CA GLY A 85 33.51 26.00 4.99
C GLY A 85 33.30 24.84 5.96
N LEU A 86 33.05 23.64 5.43
CA LEU A 86 32.86 22.41 6.21
C LEU A 86 34.21 21.79 6.56
N ASN A 87 34.43 21.48 7.83
CA ASN A 87 35.47 20.52 8.21
C ASN A 87 34.91 19.08 8.14
N LEU A 88 35.76 18.08 8.36
CA LEU A 88 35.37 16.67 8.28
C LEU A 88 34.19 16.30 9.20
N ASP A 89 34.15 16.82 10.43
CA ASP A 89 33.05 16.52 11.38
C ASP A 89 31.72 17.13 10.90
N VAL A 90 31.75 18.39 10.43
CA VAL A 90 30.58 19.08 9.89
C VAL A 90 30.09 18.36 8.63
N PHE A 91 30.99 18.01 7.70
CA PHE A 91 30.66 17.25 6.49
C PHE A 91 30.06 15.89 6.82
N PHE A 92 30.64 15.16 7.77
CA PHE A 92 30.12 13.86 8.18
C PHE A 92 28.71 13.97 8.80
N ARG A 93 28.43 15.03 9.57
CA ARG A 93 27.07 15.30 10.08
C ARG A 93 26.10 15.68 8.96
N TYR A 94 26.55 16.48 7.99
CA TYR A 94 25.75 16.83 6.81
C TYR A 94 25.27 15.58 6.07
N LEU A 95 26.12 14.56 5.91
CA LEU A 95 25.73 13.30 5.25
C LEU A 95 24.56 12.56 5.94
N PHE A 96 24.33 12.80 7.24
CA PHE A 96 23.19 12.25 7.99
C PHE A 96 22.01 13.22 8.14
N SER A 97 22.14 14.44 7.62
CA SER A 97 21.12 15.48 7.78
C SER A 97 19.96 15.30 6.81
N ASP A 98 18.83 15.93 7.11
CA ASP A 98 17.66 15.96 6.23
C ASP A 98 17.95 16.63 4.86
N ALA A 99 19.05 17.37 4.75
CA ALA A 99 19.53 17.98 3.51
C ALA A 99 20.26 16.99 2.58
N ASN A 100 20.55 15.76 3.03
CA ASN A 100 21.23 14.72 2.24
C ASN A 100 20.45 13.38 2.31
N VAL A 101 19.12 13.47 2.25
CA VAL A 101 18.24 12.28 2.27
C VAL A 101 18.36 11.48 0.97
N SER A 102 18.43 10.16 1.10
CA SER A 102 18.52 9.24 -0.05
C SER A 102 17.23 9.14 -0.87
N ILE A 103 16.12 9.64 -0.36
CA ILE A 103 14.81 9.65 -1.00
C ILE A 103 14.29 11.09 -0.87
N SER A 104 13.96 11.72 -2.01
CA SER A 104 13.38 13.07 -2.00
C SER A 104 12.15 13.11 -1.10
N THR A 105 12.10 14.14 -0.25
CA THR A 105 10.96 14.45 0.62
C THR A 105 9.99 15.42 -0.04
N ASP A 106 10.20 15.77 -1.32
CA ASP A 106 9.32 16.64 -2.07
C ASP A 106 7.92 16.03 -2.15
N LYS A 107 6.95 16.77 -1.64
CA LYS A 107 5.53 16.42 -1.76
C LYS A 107 4.97 16.74 -3.15
N LYS A 108 5.83 17.16 -4.09
CA LYS A 108 5.43 17.51 -5.44
C LYS A 108 5.11 16.24 -6.24
N VAL A 109 3.92 16.24 -6.83
CA VAL A 109 3.49 15.22 -7.79
C VAL A 109 4.25 15.46 -9.10
N TYR A 110 4.88 14.41 -9.63
CA TYR A 110 5.75 14.49 -10.82
C TYR A 110 5.36 13.51 -11.92
N HIS A 111 4.48 12.55 -11.66
CA HIS A 111 3.88 11.75 -12.72
C HIS A 111 2.80 12.54 -13.46
N ASP A 112 2.56 12.17 -14.72
CA ASP A 112 1.35 12.56 -15.44
C ASP A 112 0.11 11.94 -14.76
N MET A 113 -0.84 12.80 -14.37
CA MET A 113 -2.07 12.44 -13.64
C MET A 113 -3.33 12.50 -14.52
N THR A 114 -3.17 12.68 -15.84
CA THR A 114 -4.26 12.88 -16.80
C THR A 114 -4.70 11.60 -17.51
N ALA A 115 -4.01 10.48 -17.30
CA ALA A 115 -4.39 9.19 -17.87
C ALA A 115 -5.56 8.54 -17.08
N PRO A 116 -6.23 7.51 -17.62
CA PRO A 116 -7.33 6.80 -16.93
C PRO A 116 -6.90 6.19 -15.59
N LEU A 117 -7.82 6.09 -14.61
CA LEU A 117 -7.53 5.44 -13.31
C LEU A 117 -6.92 4.03 -13.44
N SER A 118 -7.29 3.27 -14.48
CA SER A 118 -6.72 1.94 -14.73
C SER A 118 -5.21 1.97 -14.96
N HIS A 119 -4.63 3.12 -15.29
CA HIS A 119 -3.20 3.30 -15.54
C HIS A 119 -2.37 3.58 -14.28
N TYR A 120 -2.99 3.60 -13.09
CA TYR A 120 -2.31 3.90 -11.84
C TYR A 120 -2.41 2.73 -10.85
N PHE A 121 -1.31 2.46 -10.14
CA PHE A 121 -1.38 1.78 -8.86
C PHE A 121 -1.98 2.74 -7.82
N ILE A 122 -2.89 2.23 -7.01
CA ILE A 122 -3.69 3.02 -6.07
C ILE A 122 -3.48 2.49 -4.65
N TYR A 123 -3.14 3.39 -3.73
CA TYR A 123 -2.90 3.04 -2.33
C TYR A 123 -4.20 2.53 -1.71
N THR A 124 -4.28 1.23 -1.44
CA THR A 124 -5.52 0.53 -1.07
C THR A 124 -5.42 -0.14 0.29
N SER A 125 -6.40 0.08 1.17
CA SER A 125 -6.55 -0.65 2.43
C SER A 125 -7.64 -1.73 2.33
N HIS A 126 -7.51 -2.75 3.18
CA HIS A 126 -8.46 -3.85 3.36
C HIS A 126 -9.10 -3.77 4.75
N ASN A 127 -10.40 -4.04 4.87
CA ASN A 127 -11.21 -3.99 6.10
C ASN A 127 -10.80 -2.80 6.98
N THR A 128 -10.94 -1.60 6.41
CA THR A 128 -10.18 -0.42 6.86
C THR A 128 -10.60 0.03 8.25
N TYR A 129 -11.81 -0.34 8.66
CA TYR A 129 -12.42 -0.04 9.95
C TYR A 129 -11.84 -0.87 11.12
N LEU A 130 -11.09 -1.95 10.86
CA LEU A 130 -10.55 -2.81 11.92
C LEU A 130 -9.34 -2.18 12.63
N THR A 131 -9.34 -2.27 13.95
CA THR A 131 -8.23 -1.80 14.80
C THR A 131 -7.14 -2.84 15.03
N GLY A 132 -7.42 -4.12 14.77
CA GLY A 132 -6.48 -5.22 14.96
C GLY A 132 -6.81 -6.46 14.11
N ASN A 133 -6.95 -7.61 14.76
CA ASN A 133 -7.20 -8.90 14.09
C ASN A 133 -8.61 -9.00 13.46
N GLN A 134 -8.81 -9.97 12.57
CA GLN A 134 -10.05 -10.12 11.81
C GLN A 134 -11.21 -10.75 12.61
N LEU A 135 -11.00 -11.23 13.85
CA LEU A 135 -11.99 -12.06 14.55
C LEU A 135 -12.68 -11.35 15.72
N ASN A 136 -11.95 -10.54 16.48
CA ASN A 136 -12.46 -9.96 17.73
C ASN A 136 -11.85 -8.60 18.08
N SER A 137 -11.15 -7.96 17.14
CA SER A 137 -10.70 -6.58 17.37
C SER A 137 -11.85 -5.59 17.19
N ASP A 138 -11.70 -4.40 17.76
CA ASP A 138 -12.72 -3.37 17.65
C ASP A 138 -12.79 -2.80 16.23
N CYS A 139 -13.99 -2.39 15.81
CA CYS A 139 -14.20 -1.55 14.63
C CYS A 139 -14.25 -0.07 15.05
N SER A 140 -13.65 0.82 14.24
CA SER A 140 -13.65 2.25 14.49
C SER A 140 -13.38 3.03 13.19
N ASP A 141 -13.73 4.31 13.18
CA ASP A 141 -13.31 5.27 12.17
C ASP A 141 -11.85 5.72 12.32
N VAL A 142 -11.22 5.54 13.50
CA VAL A 142 -9.82 5.94 13.74
C VAL A 142 -8.82 5.29 12.77
N PRO A 143 -8.87 3.98 12.48
CA PRO A 143 -8.09 3.37 11.40
C PRO A 143 -8.29 4.01 10.02
N ILE A 144 -9.52 4.42 9.69
CA ILE A 144 -9.85 5.10 8.43
C ILE A 144 -9.16 6.46 8.37
N ILE A 145 -9.26 7.25 9.44
CA ILE A 145 -8.59 8.55 9.55
C ILE A 145 -7.08 8.40 9.35
N LYS A 146 -6.46 7.43 10.04
CA LYS A 146 -5.02 7.14 9.92
C LYS A 146 -4.63 6.68 8.52
N ALA A 147 -5.47 5.89 7.85
CA ALA A 147 -5.25 5.46 6.48
C ALA A 147 -5.24 6.66 5.52
N LEU A 148 -6.25 7.54 5.62
CA LEU A 148 -6.35 8.74 4.77
C LEU A 148 -5.19 9.72 5.01
N GLN A 149 -4.80 9.95 6.27
CA GLN A 149 -3.64 10.78 6.63
C GLN A 149 -2.30 10.23 6.10
N ARG A 150 -2.21 8.91 5.90
CA ARG A 150 -1.04 8.25 5.28
C ARG A 150 -1.06 8.29 3.75
N GLY A 151 -2.12 8.84 3.14
CA GLY A 151 -2.26 8.92 1.69
C GLY A 151 -3.01 7.74 1.06
N VAL A 152 -3.62 6.83 1.84
CA VAL A 152 -4.50 5.76 1.28
C VAL A 152 -5.65 6.38 0.53
N ARG A 153 -5.97 5.87 -0.67
CA ARG A 153 -6.99 6.39 -1.59
C ARG A 153 -8.15 5.42 -1.81
N VAL A 154 -8.04 4.16 -1.38
CA VAL A 154 -9.15 3.21 -1.43
C VAL A 154 -9.45 2.70 -0.04
N ILE A 155 -10.67 2.95 0.44
CA ILE A 155 -11.15 2.60 1.78
C ILE A 155 -12.26 1.55 1.63
N GLU A 156 -12.18 0.48 2.41
CA GLU A 156 -13.18 -0.59 2.46
C GLU A 156 -14.07 -0.48 3.68
N LEU A 157 -15.38 -0.63 3.47
CA LEU A 157 -16.42 -0.64 4.50
C LEU A 157 -17.37 -1.81 4.23
N ASP A 158 -17.56 -2.65 5.24
CA ASP A 158 -18.44 -3.82 5.16
C ASP A 158 -19.74 -3.48 5.89
N MET A 159 -20.81 -3.30 5.12
CA MET A 159 -22.07 -2.77 5.60
C MET A 159 -23.03 -3.89 5.95
N TRP A 160 -23.50 -3.88 7.20
CA TRP A 160 -24.47 -4.82 7.72
C TRP A 160 -25.66 -4.07 8.34
N PRO A 161 -26.88 -4.63 8.31
CA PRO A 161 -27.99 -4.08 9.06
C PRO A 161 -27.68 -4.10 10.56
N ASN A 162 -28.01 -3.03 11.28
CA ASN A 162 -27.93 -3.02 12.74
C ASN A 162 -28.95 -4.01 13.35
N SER A 163 -28.87 -4.24 14.67
CA SER A 163 -29.76 -5.19 15.36
C SER A 163 -31.26 -4.87 15.22
N SER A 164 -31.61 -3.58 15.11
CA SER A 164 -32.99 -3.11 14.92
C SER A 164 -33.45 -3.13 13.45
N LYS A 165 -32.56 -3.43 12.51
CA LYS A 165 -32.77 -3.39 11.05
C LYS A 165 -33.29 -2.05 10.52
N ASP A 166 -32.96 -0.96 11.20
CA ASP A 166 -33.35 0.40 10.82
C ASP A 166 -32.15 1.29 10.50
N ASN A 167 -30.92 0.83 10.76
CA ASN A 167 -29.67 1.55 10.51
C ASN A 167 -28.57 0.62 9.97
N VAL A 168 -27.41 1.20 9.64
CA VAL A 168 -26.27 0.47 9.07
C VAL A 168 -25.05 0.56 9.99
N ASP A 169 -24.52 -0.61 10.28
CA ASP A 169 -23.29 -0.82 11.03
C ASP A 169 -22.18 -1.32 10.10
N ILE A 170 -20.95 -0.95 10.44
CA ILE A 170 -19.73 -1.45 9.82
C ILE A 170 -19.09 -2.45 10.77
N LEU A 171 -18.96 -3.70 10.31
CA LEU A 171 -18.29 -4.77 11.04
C LEU A 171 -17.83 -5.89 10.10
N HIS A 172 -16.95 -6.76 10.61
CA HIS A 172 -16.61 -7.98 9.90
C HIS A 172 -17.63 -9.08 10.21
N GLY A 173 -18.50 -9.37 9.26
CA GLY A 173 -19.61 -10.31 9.41
C GLY A 173 -19.16 -11.72 9.83
N GLY A 174 -19.99 -12.42 10.61
CA GLY A 174 -19.69 -13.76 11.09
C GLY A 174 -18.59 -13.82 12.17
N THR A 175 -18.17 -12.68 12.72
CA THR A 175 -17.12 -12.60 13.74
C THR A 175 -17.58 -11.89 15.02
N LEU A 176 -16.68 -11.73 15.98
CA LEU A 176 -16.93 -11.08 17.29
C LEU A 176 -16.47 -9.61 17.31
N THR A 177 -16.23 -9.00 16.15
CA THR A 177 -15.84 -7.59 16.07
C THR A 177 -17.05 -6.70 16.41
N PRO A 178 -16.99 -5.81 17.41
CA PRO A 178 -18.08 -4.91 17.72
C PRO A 178 -18.30 -3.90 16.57
N PRO A 179 -19.55 -3.53 16.25
CA PRO A 179 -19.86 -2.62 15.15
C PRO A 179 -19.48 -1.16 15.41
N VAL A 180 -19.33 -0.40 14.33
CA VAL A 180 -19.30 1.08 14.33
C VAL A 180 -20.33 1.61 13.32
N GLU A 181 -21.05 2.68 13.65
CA GLU A 181 -22.08 3.20 12.76
C GLU A 181 -21.51 3.72 11.42
N LEU A 182 -22.17 3.43 10.31
CA LEU A 182 -21.77 3.89 8.98
C LEU A 182 -21.60 5.42 8.92
N ILE A 183 -22.53 6.18 9.52
CA ILE A 183 -22.51 7.65 9.47
C ILE A 183 -21.27 8.24 10.15
N GLN A 184 -20.75 7.59 11.19
CA GLN A 184 -19.50 7.99 11.83
C GLN A 184 -18.33 7.82 10.85
N CYS A 185 -18.23 6.67 10.19
CA CYS A 185 -17.20 6.43 9.18
C CYS A 185 -17.28 7.43 8.02
N LEU A 186 -18.48 7.69 7.48
CA LEU A 186 -18.67 8.62 6.35
C LEU A 186 -18.26 10.07 6.72
N ARG A 187 -18.59 10.53 7.93
CA ARG A 187 -18.17 11.86 8.42
C ARG A 187 -16.66 11.97 8.52
N SER A 188 -16.00 10.97 9.11
CA SER A 188 -14.55 10.94 9.24
C SER A 188 -13.85 10.85 7.88
N ILE A 189 -14.43 10.14 6.91
CA ILE A 189 -13.96 10.14 5.52
C ILE A 189 -14.08 11.54 4.91
N LYS A 190 -15.22 12.22 5.05
CA LYS A 190 -15.43 13.57 4.49
C LYS A 190 -14.38 14.56 5.00
N GLU A 191 -14.08 14.51 6.30
CA GLU A 191 -13.13 15.43 6.94
C GLU A 191 -11.68 15.17 6.52
N HIS A 192 -11.31 13.90 6.33
CA HIS A 192 -9.92 13.50 6.13
C HIS A 192 -9.55 13.07 4.71
N ALA A 193 -10.53 12.93 3.80
CA ALA A 193 -10.34 12.40 2.46
C ALA A 193 -9.18 13.08 1.73
N PHE A 194 -9.09 14.41 1.81
CA PHE A 194 -8.15 15.20 1.02
C PHE A 194 -7.02 15.86 1.81
N VAL A 195 -6.80 15.44 3.06
CA VAL A 195 -5.75 16.03 3.93
C VAL A 195 -4.34 15.70 3.44
N ALA A 196 -4.11 14.46 3.00
CA ALA A 196 -2.79 14.02 2.53
C ALA A 196 -2.60 14.18 1.00
N SER A 197 -3.71 14.25 0.24
CA SER A 197 -3.70 14.23 -1.23
C SER A 197 -5.02 14.78 -1.76
N GLU A 198 -4.97 15.61 -2.80
CA GLU A 198 -6.17 16.16 -3.47
C GLU A 198 -6.82 15.17 -4.44
N TYR A 199 -6.14 14.06 -4.76
CA TYR A 199 -6.64 13.06 -5.69
C TYR A 199 -7.79 12.23 -5.10
N PRO A 200 -8.64 11.64 -5.97
CA PRO A 200 -9.89 11.01 -5.54
C PRO A 200 -9.72 9.93 -4.47
N VAL A 201 -10.79 9.73 -3.70
CA VAL A 201 -10.93 8.60 -2.76
C VAL A 201 -12.01 7.66 -3.28
N VAL A 202 -11.69 6.37 -3.35
CA VAL A 202 -12.65 5.31 -3.71
C VAL A 202 -13.12 4.59 -2.45
N LEU A 203 -14.43 4.51 -2.25
CA LEU A 203 -15.04 3.70 -1.21
C LEU A 203 -15.50 2.38 -1.81
N THR A 204 -14.86 1.28 -1.40
CA THR A 204 -15.30 -0.06 -1.75
C THR A 204 -16.28 -0.55 -0.68
N LEU A 205 -17.56 -0.60 -1.03
CA LEU A 205 -18.61 -1.02 -0.11
C LEU A 205 -18.91 -2.51 -0.32
N GLU A 206 -18.73 -3.31 0.71
CA GLU A 206 -19.27 -4.67 0.76
C GLU A 206 -20.68 -4.61 1.32
N ASP A 207 -21.66 -4.99 0.51
CA ASP A 207 -23.07 -4.70 0.75
C ASP A 207 -23.83 -5.97 1.11
N HIS A 208 -24.23 -6.07 2.38
CA HIS A 208 -25.06 -7.15 2.94
C HIS A 208 -26.47 -6.65 3.31
N LEU A 209 -26.93 -5.56 2.69
CA LEU A 209 -28.13 -4.83 3.07
C LEU A 209 -29.36 -5.23 2.24
N THR A 210 -30.54 -5.01 2.80
CA THR A 210 -31.82 -5.10 2.07
C THR A 210 -32.08 -3.81 1.27
N PRO A 211 -32.94 -3.84 0.22
CA PRO A 211 -33.17 -2.67 -0.64
C PRO A 211 -33.65 -1.40 0.07
N ASP A 212 -34.42 -1.53 1.14
CA ASP A 212 -34.88 -0.43 1.99
C ASP A 212 -33.71 0.23 2.76
N ILE A 213 -32.82 -0.58 3.30
CA ILE A 213 -31.62 -0.09 3.99
C ILE A 213 -30.61 0.48 2.98
N GLN A 214 -30.52 -0.08 1.76
CA GLN A 214 -29.70 0.48 0.67
C GLN A 214 -30.16 1.90 0.28
N ALA A 215 -31.47 2.15 0.23
CA ALA A 215 -32.01 3.50 0.00
C ALA A 215 -31.57 4.46 1.12
N LYS A 216 -31.59 4.01 2.38
CA LYS A 216 -31.06 4.79 3.52
C LYS A 216 -29.57 5.07 3.38
N VAL A 217 -28.76 4.11 2.94
CA VAL A 217 -27.34 4.34 2.63
C VAL A 217 -27.18 5.38 1.53
N ALA A 218 -27.99 5.30 0.48
CA ALA A 218 -27.94 6.26 -0.61
C ALA A 218 -28.21 7.68 -0.12
N GLU A 219 -29.20 7.85 0.74
CA GLU A 219 -29.51 9.11 1.42
C GLU A 219 -28.32 9.58 2.29
N MET A 220 -27.79 8.72 3.18
CA MET A 220 -26.67 9.08 4.06
C MET A 220 -25.43 9.50 3.28
N VAL A 221 -25.06 8.77 2.23
CA VAL A 221 -23.90 9.04 1.37
C VAL A 221 -24.09 10.37 0.63
N THR A 222 -25.28 10.60 0.06
CA THR A 222 -25.60 11.83 -0.67
C THR A 222 -25.60 13.04 0.25
N GLN A 223 -26.22 12.95 1.42
CA GLN A 223 -26.24 14.03 2.41
C GLN A 223 -24.85 14.32 2.98
N THR A 224 -24.05 13.28 3.21
CA THR A 224 -22.72 13.45 3.81
C THR A 224 -21.76 14.07 2.81
N PHE A 225 -21.62 13.50 1.62
CA PHE A 225 -20.61 13.94 0.66
C PHE A 225 -21.07 15.10 -0.22
N GLY A 226 -22.37 15.24 -0.51
CA GLY A 226 -22.91 16.30 -1.35
C GLY A 226 -22.13 16.42 -2.65
N ASP A 227 -21.61 17.63 -2.93
CA ASP A 227 -20.83 17.92 -4.13
C ASP A 227 -19.52 17.13 -4.22
N LEU A 228 -18.98 16.57 -3.13
CA LEU A 228 -17.78 15.74 -3.21
C LEU A 228 -18.04 14.39 -3.89
N LEU A 229 -19.28 13.93 -3.92
CA LEU A 229 -19.64 12.64 -4.50
C LEU A 229 -19.57 12.68 -6.02
N PHE A 230 -18.82 11.76 -6.61
CA PHE A 230 -18.82 11.54 -8.04
C PHE A 230 -19.76 10.39 -8.40
N THR A 231 -20.74 10.69 -9.24
CA THR A 231 -21.64 9.72 -9.84
C THR A 231 -21.40 9.67 -11.35
N CYS A 232 -21.38 8.45 -11.90
CA CYS A 232 -21.52 8.30 -13.34
C CYS A 232 -23.01 8.46 -13.65
N GLY A 233 -23.37 9.23 -14.68
CA GLY A 233 -24.77 9.34 -15.12
C GLY A 233 -25.36 7.98 -15.54
N ALA A 234 -26.53 7.97 -16.15
CA ALA A 234 -27.22 6.74 -16.57
C ALA A 234 -26.42 5.86 -17.58
N GLU A 235 -25.30 6.34 -18.10
CA GLU A 235 -24.46 5.66 -19.09
C GLU A 235 -23.23 5.00 -18.45
N CYS A 236 -22.90 3.78 -18.89
CA CYS A 236 -21.69 3.08 -18.49
C CYS A 236 -20.45 3.79 -19.05
N LEU A 237 -19.42 3.96 -18.21
CA LEU A 237 -18.14 4.51 -18.64
C LEU A 237 -17.47 3.58 -19.66
N SER A 238 -17.13 4.15 -20.82
CA SER A 238 -16.26 3.49 -21.79
C SER A 238 -14.83 3.42 -21.26
N GLU A 239 -14.36 4.44 -20.54
CA GLU A 239 -13.04 4.50 -19.94
C GLU A 239 -13.13 5.17 -18.56
N PHE A 240 -12.22 4.82 -17.64
CA PHE A 240 -12.19 5.48 -16.35
C PHE A 240 -11.68 6.93 -16.49
N PRO A 241 -12.29 7.92 -15.79
CA PRO A 241 -11.74 9.26 -15.74
C PRO A 241 -10.35 9.26 -15.11
N SER A 242 -9.62 10.36 -15.28
CA SER A 242 -8.27 10.49 -14.74
C SER A 242 -8.26 10.95 -13.28
N PRO A 243 -7.21 10.61 -12.50
CA PRO A 243 -7.03 11.18 -11.17
C PRO A 243 -7.13 12.71 -11.16
N GLU A 244 -6.58 13.39 -12.16
CA GLU A 244 -6.62 14.84 -12.27
C GLU A 244 -8.05 15.37 -12.41
N SER A 245 -8.87 14.76 -13.28
CA SER A 245 -10.26 15.17 -13.49
C SER A 245 -11.18 14.93 -12.28
N LEU A 246 -10.75 14.04 -11.38
CA LEU A 246 -11.50 13.59 -10.20
C LEU A 246 -10.94 14.16 -8.90
N LYS A 247 -10.09 15.20 -8.95
CA LYS A 247 -9.59 15.87 -7.76
C LYS A 247 -10.73 16.35 -6.87
N GLY A 248 -10.58 16.13 -5.56
CA GLY A 248 -11.59 16.46 -4.56
C GLY A 248 -12.86 15.61 -4.61
N ARG A 249 -12.86 14.48 -5.35
CA ARG A 249 -14.05 13.61 -5.48
C ARG A 249 -13.96 12.31 -4.69
N ILE A 250 -15.11 11.86 -4.21
CA ILE A 250 -15.33 10.57 -3.56
C ILE A 250 -16.14 9.67 -4.51
N ILE A 251 -15.69 8.44 -4.71
CA ILE A 251 -16.20 7.53 -5.73
C ILE A 251 -16.70 6.25 -5.05
N ILE A 252 -17.95 5.86 -5.28
CA ILE A 252 -18.48 4.60 -4.73
C ILE A 252 -18.21 3.45 -5.70
N SER A 253 -17.72 2.34 -5.15
CA SER A 253 -17.42 1.13 -5.91
C SER A 253 -17.95 -0.12 -5.22
N THR A 254 -19.07 -0.64 -5.71
CA THR A 254 -19.74 -1.83 -5.16
C THR A 254 -20.40 -2.68 -6.25
N LYS A 255 -20.94 -3.84 -5.87
CA LYS A 255 -21.73 -4.69 -6.76
C LYS A 255 -23.08 -3.99 -7.01
N PRO A 256 -23.61 -3.99 -8.25
CA PRO A 256 -24.95 -3.49 -8.48
C PRO A 256 -25.98 -4.34 -7.72
N PRO A 257 -27.12 -3.74 -7.27
CA PRO A 257 -28.20 -4.49 -6.62
C PRO A 257 -28.66 -5.69 -7.45
N LYS A 258 -29.08 -6.78 -6.78
CA LYS A 258 -29.65 -7.95 -7.46
C LYS A 258 -30.98 -7.52 -8.12
N GLU A 259 -30.99 -7.39 -9.44
CA GLU A 259 -32.24 -7.34 -10.21
C GLU A 259 -32.87 -8.75 -10.14
N TYR A 260 -33.95 -8.89 -9.36
CA TYR A 260 -34.69 -10.15 -9.28
C TYR A 260 -35.34 -10.43 -10.64
N LEU A 261 -34.74 -11.33 -11.41
CA LEU A 261 -35.43 -12.11 -12.43
C LEU A 261 -35.63 -13.51 -11.85
N GLU A 262 -36.89 -13.89 -11.68
CA GLU A 262 -37.31 -15.24 -11.28
C GLU A 262 -36.86 -16.25 -12.33
N SER A 263 -35.84 -17.05 -12.04
CA SER A 263 -35.74 -18.42 -12.57
C SER A 263 -34.66 -19.25 -11.88
N GLU A 264 -35.14 -20.34 -11.29
CA GLU A 264 -34.51 -21.66 -11.11
C GLU A 264 -33.54 -21.88 -9.93
N LYS A 265 -34.16 -22.42 -8.87
CA LYS A 265 -33.58 -23.17 -7.75
C LYS A 265 -33.09 -24.53 -8.24
N LEU A 266 -31.85 -24.91 -7.93
CA LEU A 266 -31.48 -26.29 -7.65
C LEU A 266 -30.54 -26.33 -6.44
N SER A 267 -30.97 -27.09 -5.44
CA SER A 267 -30.35 -27.34 -4.14
C SER A 267 -29.21 -28.35 -4.23
N GLU A 268 -28.14 -28.17 -3.46
CA GLU A 268 -27.32 -29.30 -3.00
C GLU A 268 -26.91 -29.15 -1.53
N LYS A 269 -26.80 -30.31 -0.88
CA LYS A 269 -26.79 -30.55 0.56
C LYS A 269 -25.37 -30.55 1.14
N ASP A 270 -25.34 -30.14 2.40
CA ASP A 270 -24.26 -30.19 3.38
C ASP A 270 -23.79 -31.63 3.71
N ASP A 271 -22.47 -31.82 3.85
CA ASP A 271 -21.91 -32.90 4.67
C ASP A 271 -20.52 -32.50 5.21
N GLY A 272 -20.29 -32.72 6.50
CA GLY A 272 -19.14 -32.19 7.24
C GLY A 272 -17.96 -33.16 7.38
N SER A 273 -16.75 -32.63 7.63
CA SER A 273 -15.83 -33.15 8.68
C SER A 273 -14.47 -32.44 8.80
N GLN A 274 -14.14 -32.17 10.07
CA GLN A 274 -12.88 -32.22 10.82
C GLN A 274 -11.55 -31.56 10.35
N LYS A 275 -11.04 -30.73 11.29
CA LYS A 275 -9.80 -29.95 11.31
C LYS A 275 -8.51 -30.80 11.44
N GLY A 276 -7.49 -30.42 10.68
CA GLY A 276 -6.07 -30.74 10.92
C GLY A 276 -5.21 -29.48 11.07
N LYS A 277 -4.57 -29.30 12.23
CA LYS A 277 -3.60 -28.23 12.57
C LYS A 277 -2.20 -28.59 12.06
N LYS A 278 -1.42 -27.63 11.52
CA LYS A 278 0.03 -27.49 11.81
C LYS A 278 0.65 -26.17 11.36
N SER A 279 1.71 -25.83 12.08
CA SER A 279 2.44 -24.56 12.27
C SER A 279 3.39 -24.16 11.14
N SER A 280 3.55 -22.85 10.91
CA SER A 280 4.52 -22.26 9.99
C SER A 280 5.81 -21.81 10.68
N GLU A 281 6.95 -22.26 10.17
CA GLU A 281 8.27 -21.66 10.43
C GLU A 281 8.61 -20.64 9.33
N GLU A 282 9.16 -19.49 9.73
CA GLU A 282 9.62 -18.44 8.82
C GLU A 282 10.91 -18.84 8.08
N LYS A 283 10.93 -18.72 6.75
CA LYS A 283 12.14 -18.85 5.92
C LYS A 283 12.48 -17.57 5.15
N ALA A 284 13.78 -17.40 4.89
CA ALA A 284 14.41 -16.18 4.40
C ALA A 284 14.21 -15.92 2.88
N TRP A 285 13.91 -14.67 2.54
CA TRP A 285 13.78 -14.11 1.18
C TRP A 285 15.11 -14.12 0.40
N GLY A 286 15.09 -14.50 -0.89
CA GLY A 286 16.14 -14.17 -1.87
C GLY A 286 16.35 -15.13 -3.04
N ALA A 287 15.92 -16.39 -2.92
CA ALA A 287 15.74 -17.30 -4.06
C ALA A 287 14.23 -17.42 -4.31
N GLU A 288 13.82 -18.02 -5.43
CA GLU A 288 12.43 -18.43 -5.67
C GLU A 288 11.47 -17.37 -6.26
N ILE A 289 11.65 -17.03 -7.54
CA ILE A 289 10.49 -16.84 -8.43
C ILE A 289 10.14 -18.16 -9.14
N SER A 290 11.08 -19.11 -9.24
CA SER A 290 10.81 -20.46 -9.77
C SER A 290 10.33 -21.45 -8.70
N ASP A 291 10.94 -21.46 -7.51
CA ASP A 291 10.76 -22.53 -6.52
C ASP A 291 9.58 -22.30 -5.53
N LEU A 292 9.10 -21.04 -5.44
CA LEU A 292 7.93 -20.64 -4.64
C LEU A 292 6.66 -21.04 -5.37
N THR A 293 6.70 -20.94 -6.70
CA THR A 293 5.71 -21.50 -7.62
C THR A 293 5.62 -23.01 -7.42
N GLN A 294 6.74 -23.72 -7.37
CA GLN A 294 6.79 -25.19 -7.29
C GLN A 294 6.42 -25.75 -5.90
N LYS A 295 6.75 -25.04 -4.82
CA LYS A 295 6.34 -25.41 -3.45
C LYS A 295 4.90 -25.02 -3.13
N MET A 296 4.36 -23.95 -3.71
CA MET A 296 2.91 -23.65 -3.65
C MET A 296 2.09 -24.63 -4.50
N ILE A 297 2.64 -25.14 -5.61
CA ILE A 297 2.05 -26.20 -6.45
C ILE A 297 1.85 -27.51 -5.65
N ALA A 298 2.87 -27.98 -4.89
CA ALA A 298 2.76 -29.24 -4.14
C ALA A 298 1.70 -29.23 -3.01
N ALA A 299 1.36 -28.03 -2.50
CA ALA A 299 0.31 -27.87 -1.49
C ALA A 299 -1.11 -27.83 -2.10
N TYR A 300 -1.23 -27.55 -3.40
CA TYR A 300 -2.50 -27.41 -4.11
C TYR A 300 -2.82 -28.61 -5.02
N GLU A 301 -1.81 -29.34 -5.54
CA GLU A 301 -2.02 -30.61 -6.26
C GLU A 301 -2.60 -31.72 -5.35
N ASN A 302 -2.50 -31.58 -4.02
CA ASN A 302 -3.17 -32.45 -3.04
C ASN A 302 -4.53 -31.90 -2.54
N LYS A 303 -5.05 -30.83 -3.15
CA LYS A 303 -6.36 -30.23 -2.84
C LYS A 303 -7.13 -29.95 -4.13
N GLU A 304 -7.33 -30.96 -4.95
CA GLU A 304 -8.49 -30.96 -5.84
C GLU A 304 -9.72 -31.27 -4.97
N SER A 305 -10.59 -30.28 -4.83
CA SER A 305 -11.87 -30.23 -4.07
C SER A 305 -11.84 -29.57 -2.68
N GLU A 306 -11.52 -28.27 -2.64
CA GLU A 306 -12.11 -27.33 -1.68
C GLU A 306 -12.52 -26.08 -2.47
N GLU A 307 -13.79 -25.98 -2.85
CA GLU A 307 -14.40 -24.71 -3.22
C GLU A 307 -14.32 -23.79 -1.99
N CYS A 308 -13.54 -22.71 -2.06
CA CYS A 308 -13.77 -21.58 -1.17
C CYS A 308 -15.10 -20.96 -1.61
N LEU A 309 -16.18 -21.47 -1.03
CA LEU A 309 -17.45 -20.77 -0.92
C LEU A 309 -17.11 -19.40 -0.35
N ASP A 310 -17.49 -18.35 -1.07
CA ASP A 310 -17.75 -17.08 -0.42
C ASP A 310 -18.79 -17.43 0.66
N GLU A 311 -18.44 -17.41 1.96
CA GLU A 311 -19.37 -17.67 3.05
C GLU A 311 -20.39 -16.50 3.12
N GLU A 312 -21.29 -16.45 2.14
CA GLU A 312 -22.57 -15.75 2.23
C GLU A 312 -23.48 -16.64 3.10
N GLY A 313 -23.47 -16.39 4.41
CA GLY A 313 -24.43 -17.00 5.34
C GLY A 313 -25.84 -16.46 5.09
N ASP A 314 -26.60 -17.13 4.22
CA ASP A 314 -28.00 -16.82 3.96
C ASP A 314 -28.86 -17.28 5.15
N SER A 315 -29.27 -16.34 6.00
CA SER A 315 -30.31 -16.60 7.02
C SER A 315 -31.66 -16.16 6.47
N HIS A 316 -32.40 -17.13 5.96
CA HIS A 316 -33.77 -16.95 5.49
C HIS A 316 -34.69 -16.46 6.62
N HIS A 317 -35.29 -15.28 6.44
CA HIS A 317 -36.61 -14.99 6.96
C HIS A 317 -37.40 -14.21 5.91
N GLU A 318 -38.29 -14.92 5.22
CA GLU A 318 -39.25 -14.35 4.28
C GLU A 318 -40.30 -13.50 5.02
N ASN A 319 -40.65 -12.35 4.45
CA ASN A 319 -41.90 -11.67 4.74
C ASN A 319 -42.46 -11.11 3.42
N PRO A 320 -43.57 -11.66 2.87
CA PRO A 320 -44.08 -11.27 1.57
C PRO A 320 -45.03 -10.08 1.74
N ASN A 321 -44.50 -8.85 1.65
CA ASN A 321 -45.20 -7.65 1.16
C ASN A 321 -44.35 -6.39 1.40
N ILE A 322 -43.52 -5.98 0.43
CA ILE A 322 -43.11 -4.56 0.31
C ILE A 322 -43.05 -4.19 -1.17
N GLN A 323 -43.67 -3.04 -1.47
CA GLN A 323 -43.81 -2.41 -2.78
C GLN A 323 -42.49 -2.32 -3.55
N GLN A 324 -42.61 -2.57 -4.86
CA GLN A 324 -41.58 -2.32 -5.86
C GLN A 324 -41.11 -0.85 -5.83
N ASN A 325 -39.82 -0.66 -6.12
CA ASN A 325 -39.21 0.54 -6.73
C ASN A 325 -38.39 1.54 -5.88
N THR A 326 -37.65 1.12 -4.84
CA THR A 326 -36.72 2.00 -4.07
C THR A 326 -35.21 1.77 -4.30
N ALA A 327 -34.81 0.67 -4.97
CA ALA A 327 -33.41 0.40 -5.33
C ALA A 327 -32.74 1.29 -6.42
N PRO A 328 -33.41 2.20 -7.17
CA PRO A 328 -32.73 2.99 -8.20
C PRO A 328 -31.64 3.91 -7.62
N GLU A 329 -31.91 4.61 -6.52
CA GLU A 329 -31.05 5.69 -6.01
C GLU A 329 -29.66 5.18 -5.62
N TYR A 330 -29.60 4.06 -4.91
CA TYR A 330 -28.33 3.42 -4.55
C TYR A 330 -27.52 2.99 -5.78
N LYS A 331 -28.17 2.47 -6.82
CA LYS A 331 -27.52 2.10 -8.09
C LYS A 331 -26.88 3.31 -8.79
N HIS A 332 -27.49 4.49 -8.71
CA HIS A 332 -26.95 5.73 -9.31
C HIS A 332 -25.69 6.23 -8.59
N LEU A 333 -25.44 5.82 -7.34
CA LEU A 333 -24.20 6.18 -6.65
C LEU A 333 -22.99 5.41 -7.16
N ILE A 334 -23.20 4.26 -7.80
CA ILE A 334 -22.13 3.32 -8.16
C ILE A 334 -21.40 3.80 -9.43
N ALA A 335 -20.34 4.56 -9.24
CA ALA A 335 -19.48 5.00 -10.33
C ALA A 335 -18.54 3.89 -10.85
N ILE A 336 -18.09 2.98 -9.99
CA ILE A 336 -17.24 1.84 -10.39
C ILE A 336 -17.94 0.53 -10.05
N GLN A 337 -18.54 -0.10 -11.07
CA GLN A 337 -19.25 -1.37 -10.91
C GLN A 337 -18.29 -2.54 -10.67
N ALA A 338 -18.52 -3.26 -9.57
CA ALA A 338 -17.85 -4.52 -9.28
C ALA A 338 -18.52 -5.68 -10.03
N GLY A 339 -17.79 -6.29 -10.96
CA GLY A 339 -18.22 -7.49 -11.68
C GLY A 339 -18.11 -8.74 -10.82
N ARG A 340 -18.93 -9.75 -11.16
CA ARG A 340 -18.82 -11.09 -10.57
C ARG A 340 -17.67 -11.86 -11.21
N SER A 341 -16.93 -12.59 -10.38
CA SER A 341 -15.95 -13.59 -10.77
C SER A 341 -16.53 -14.99 -10.59
N LYS A 342 -17.66 -15.28 -11.27
CA LYS A 342 -18.29 -16.62 -11.30
C LYS A 342 -18.15 -17.19 -12.72
N GLY A 343 -17.84 -18.49 -12.84
CA GLY A 343 -17.60 -19.17 -14.13
C GLY A 343 -16.12 -19.48 -14.41
N PRO A 344 -15.73 -19.80 -15.64
CA PRO A 344 -14.31 -20.00 -15.98
C PRO A 344 -13.52 -18.68 -16.01
N ILE A 345 -12.24 -18.72 -15.59
CA ILE A 345 -11.32 -17.56 -15.53
C ILE A 345 -11.30 -16.77 -16.85
N SER A 346 -11.51 -17.43 -17.98
CA SER A 346 -11.61 -16.82 -19.32
C SER A 346 -12.69 -15.78 -19.47
N GLU A 347 -13.84 -15.95 -18.81
CA GLU A 347 -14.95 -15.02 -18.93
C GLU A 347 -14.74 -13.76 -18.09
N TRP A 348 -14.03 -13.90 -16.96
CA TRP A 348 -13.88 -12.81 -16.00
C TRP A 348 -12.89 -11.77 -16.51
N LEU A 349 -11.83 -12.25 -17.17
CA LEU A 349 -10.75 -11.44 -17.74
C LEU A 349 -11.06 -10.90 -19.15
N THR A 350 -12.25 -11.19 -19.69
CA THR A 350 -12.70 -10.62 -20.97
C THR A 350 -12.72 -9.10 -20.87
N VAL A 351 -12.08 -8.45 -21.85
CA VAL A 351 -12.03 -6.99 -21.99
C VAL A 351 -13.13 -6.56 -22.94
N ASP A 352 -14.08 -5.78 -22.42
CA ASP A 352 -15.13 -5.15 -23.20
C ASP A 352 -14.61 -3.78 -23.71
N PRO A 353 -14.67 -3.51 -25.04
CA PRO A 353 -14.15 -2.26 -25.63
C PRO A 353 -15.06 -1.04 -25.40
N ILE A 354 -16.27 -1.22 -24.85
CA ILE A 354 -17.23 -0.14 -24.60
C ILE A 354 -17.59 -0.01 -23.12
N LYS A 355 -17.19 -0.96 -22.27
CA LYS A 355 -17.50 -0.95 -20.84
C LYS A 355 -16.30 -1.32 -19.98
N VAL A 356 -15.98 -0.45 -19.01
CA VAL A 356 -15.02 -0.80 -17.95
C VAL A 356 -15.70 -1.51 -16.79
N LYS A 357 -14.96 -2.40 -16.12
CA LYS A 357 -15.39 -3.08 -14.90
C LYS A 357 -14.25 -3.18 -13.88
N ARG A 358 -14.62 -3.41 -12.63
CA ARG A 358 -13.69 -3.83 -11.56
C ARG A 358 -13.94 -5.30 -11.23
N ILE A 359 -12.90 -6.10 -11.04
CA ILE A 359 -13.02 -7.43 -10.41
C ILE A 359 -12.15 -7.49 -9.16
N SER A 360 -12.51 -8.39 -8.24
CA SER A 360 -11.76 -8.61 -6.99
C SER A 360 -11.31 -10.06 -6.91
N LEU A 361 -10.05 -10.32 -6.57
CA LEU A 361 -9.50 -11.66 -6.35
C LEU A 361 -8.77 -11.71 -5.01
N ASN A 362 -8.92 -12.80 -4.26
CA ASN A 362 -8.02 -13.03 -3.13
C ASN A 362 -6.60 -13.38 -3.63
N GLU A 363 -5.61 -13.29 -2.73
CA GLU A 363 -4.19 -13.51 -3.08
C GLU A 363 -3.88 -14.88 -3.71
N GLU A 364 -4.62 -15.94 -3.33
CA GLU A 364 -4.38 -17.31 -3.81
C GLU A 364 -4.94 -17.49 -5.22
N LYS A 365 -6.17 -17.00 -5.45
CA LYS A 365 -6.79 -16.93 -6.79
C LYS A 365 -5.90 -16.10 -7.72
N LEU A 366 -5.39 -14.96 -7.27
CA LEU A 366 -4.44 -14.16 -8.06
C LEU A 366 -3.19 -14.97 -8.43
N ALA A 367 -2.56 -15.65 -7.46
CA ALA A 367 -1.35 -16.42 -7.71
C ALA A 367 -1.57 -17.51 -8.77
N ASN A 368 -2.70 -18.22 -8.71
CA ASN A 368 -3.08 -19.21 -9.71
C ASN A 368 -3.26 -18.58 -11.10
N VAL A 369 -4.03 -17.48 -11.20
CA VAL A 369 -4.27 -16.82 -12.48
C VAL A 369 -2.98 -16.20 -13.04
N ALA A 370 -2.12 -15.63 -12.20
CA ALA A 370 -0.81 -15.11 -12.61
C ALA A 370 0.08 -16.20 -13.20
N LEU A 371 0.05 -17.41 -12.62
CA LEU A 371 0.80 -18.54 -13.12
C LEU A 371 0.30 -19.02 -14.48
N ASN A 372 -1.02 -19.18 -14.61
CA ASN A 372 -1.61 -19.86 -15.77
C ASN A 372 -1.98 -18.90 -16.91
N ARG A 373 -2.35 -17.66 -16.59
CA ARG A 373 -2.94 -16.67 -17.51
C ARG A 373 -2.42 -15.24 -17.26
N GLY A 374 -1.15 -15.09 -16.91
CA GLY A 374 -0.53 -13.80 -16.57
C GLY A 374 -0.67 -12.72 -17.67
N LYS A 375 -0.52 -13.08 -18.95
CA LYS A 375 -0.73 -12.15 -20.07
C LYS A 375 -2.18 -11.63 -20.13
N ASP A 376 -3.15 -12.47 -19.82
CA ASP A 376 -4.57 -12.07 -19.86
C ASP A 376 -4.90 -11.14 -18.68
N LEU A 377 -4.26 -11.32 -17.52
CA LEU A 377 -4.33 -10.34 -16.43
C LEU A 377 -3.78 -8.98 -16.85
N ILE A 378 -2.65 -8.95 -17.55
CA ILE A 378 -2.05 -7.67 -18.00
C ILE A 378 -2.96 -6.98 -19.02
N ARG A 379 -3.48 -7.71 -20.01
CA ARG A 379 -4.48 -7.18 -20.96
C ARG A 379 -5.70 -6.64 -20.22
N PHE A 380 -6.20 -7.37 -19.23
CA PHE A 380 -7.34 -6.94 -18.43
C PHE A 380 -7.06 -5.62 -17.70
N THR A 381 -5.91 -5.51 -17.01
CA THR A 381 -5.57 -4.35 -16.19
C THR A 381 -5.16 -3.10 -16.97
N GLN A 382 -4.94 -3.18 -18.29
CA GLN A 382 -4.74 -1.99 -19.13
C GLN A 382 -5.98 -1.08 -19.09
N ARG A 383 -7.18 -1.68 -19.17
CA ARG A 383 -8.46 -0.95 -19.23
C ARG A 383 -9.29 -1.06 -17.96
N ASN A 384 -9.25 -2.19 -17.29
CA ASN A 384 -10.12 -2.52 -16.15
C ASN A 384 -9.36 -2.40 -14.83
N LEU A 385 -10.11 -2.34 -13.72
CA LEU A 385 -9.54 -2.34 -12.38
C LEU A 385 -9.52 -3.76 -11.79
N LEU A 386 -8.36 -4.17 -11.28
CA LEU A 386 -8.20 -5.39 -10.50
C LEU A 386 -7.89 -5.04 -9.04
N ARG A 387 -8.80 -5.46 -8.16
CA ARG A 387 -8.61 -5.45 -6.72
C ARG A 387 -8.09 -6.80 -6.25
N VAL A 388 -7.07 -6.77 -5.39
CA VAL A 388 -6.50 -7.94 -4.75
C VAL A 388 -6.62 -7.77 -3.24
N TYR A 389 -7.05 -8.79 -2.53
CA TYR A 389 -7.24 -8.74 -1.07
C TYR A 389 -6.65 -9.97 -0.35
N PRO A 390 -6.31 -9.85 0.94
CA PRO A 390 -5.80 -10.96 1.75
C PRO A 390 -6.82 -12.12 1.83
N LYS A 391 -6.35 -13.36 1.89
CA LYS A 391 -7.24 -14.51 2.13
C LYS A 391 -7.79 -14.54 3.56
N GLY A 392 -8.99 -15.10 3.74
CA GLY A 392 -9.70 -15.13 5.02
C GLY A 392 -8.94 -15.83 6.17
N ILE A 393 -8.07 -16.81 5.87
CA ILE A 393 -7.29 -17.49 6.91
C ILE A 393 -6.20 -16.61 7.56
N ARG A 394 -5.97 -15.39 7.06
CA ARG A 394 -5.09 -14.39 7.70
C ARG A 394 -5.80 -13.68 8.85
N VAL A 395 -6.26 -14.46 9.81
CA VAL A 395 -7.04 -13.97 10.97
C VAL A 395 -6.26 -12.97 11.83
N ASP A 396 -4.94 -13.05 11.82
CA ASP A 396 -4.02 -12.13 12.50
C ASP A 396 -3.82 -10.79 11.78
N SER A 397 -4.50 -10.58 10.64
CA SER A 397 -4.31 -9.41 9.78
C SER A 397 -2.89 -9.28 9.20
N SER A 398 -2.19 -10.40 9.02
CA SER A 398 -0.97 -10.47 8.21
C SER A 398 -1.26 -10.07 6.75
N ASN A 399 -0.20 -9.71 6.02
CA ASN A 399 -0.28 -9.26 4.64
C ASN A 399 0.48 -10.18 3.68
N TYR A 400 0.04 -10.21 2.43
CA TYR A 400 0.60 -11.04 1.36
C TYR A 400 1.65 -10.31 0.53
N ASN A 401 2.37 -11.03 -0.32
CA ASN A 401 3.37 -10.42 -1.20
C ASN A 401 2.69 -9.57 -2.30
N PRO A 402 2.85 -8.23 -2.32
CA PRO A 402 2.14 -7.38 -3.28
C PRO A 402 2.65 -7.51 -4.72
N LEU A 403 3.86 -8.07 -4.90
CA LEU A 403 4.55 -8.07 -6.18
C LEU A 403 3.80 -8.84 -7.25
N ILE A 404 3.13 -9.94 -6.89
CA ILE A 404 2.34 -10.73 -7.85
C ILE A 404 1.27 -9.84 -8.49
N GLY A 405 0.59 -9.01 -7.70
CA GLY A 405 -0.42 -8.07 -8.19
C GLY A 405 0.19 -6.98 -9.08
N TRP A 406 1.18 -6.24 -8.56
CA TRP A 406 1.77 -5.13 -9.30
C TRP A 406 2.49 -5.57 -10.58
N MET A 407 3.12 -6.75 -10.59
CA MET A 407 3.76 -7.30 -11.79
C MET A 407 2.78 -7.61 -12.93
N HIS A 408 1.51 -7.81 -12.59
CA HIS A 408 0.42 -8.06 -13.55
C HIS A 408 -0.50 -6.85 -13.70
N GLY A 409 -0.08 -5.67 -13.22
CA GLY A 409 -0.79 -4.41 -13.40
C GLY A 409 -1.99 -4.18 -12.48
N ALA A 410 -2.18 -5.00 -11.44
CA ALA A 410 -3.26 -4.82 -10.48
C ALA A 410 -3.15 -3.47 -9.76
N GLN A 411 -4.20 -2.68 -9.83
CA GLN A 411 -4.21 -1.29 -9.34
C GLN A 411 -4.49 -1.23 -7.85
N MET A 412 -5.45 -2.03 -7.37
CA MET A 412 -5.96 -1.98 -6.00
C MET A 412 -5.45 -3.18 -5.20
N VAL A 413 -4.16 -3.20 -4.88
CA VAL A 413 -3.55 -4.26 -4.04
C VAL A 413 -3.76 -3.88 -2.58
N ALA A 414 -4.81 -4.44 -1.95
CA ALA A 414 -5.32 -4.06 -0.64
C ALA A 414 -4.51 -4.70 0.51
N PHE A 415 -4.26 -3.91 1.56
CA PHE A 415 -3.49 -4.33 2.74
C PHE A 415 -4.26 -4.08 4.04
N ASN A 416 -4.11 -4.99 5.00
CA ASN A 416 -4.47 -4.76 6.39
C ASN A 416 -3.52 -3.71 6.99
N MET A 417 -3.99 -2.47 7.16
CA MET A 417 -3.19 -1.31 7.57
C MET A 417 -2.83 -1.31 9.07
N GLN A 418 -3.60 -2.06 9.85
CA GLN A 418 -3.40 -2.36 11.26
C GLN A 418 -2.42 -3.52 11.49
N GLY A 419 -2.09 -4.27 10.43
CA GLY A 419 -1.08 -5.33 10.46
C GLY A 419 0.34 -4.78 10.56
N HIS A 420 1.31 -5.68 10.48
CA HIS A 420 2.73 -5.35 10.48
C HIS A 420 3.51 -6.26 9.53
N GLY A 421 4.80 -5.95 9.35
CA GLY A 421 5.72 -6.78 8.59
C GLY A 421 6.11 -6.22 7.23
N ARG A 422 7.03 -6.95 6.59
CA ARG A 422 7.72 -6.52 5.36
C ARG A 422 6.78 -6.15 4.20
N PRO A 423 5.69 -6.89 3.94
CA PRO A 423 4.79 -6.52 2.85
C PRO A 423 4.16 -5.13 3.03
N LEU A 424 3.77 -4.80 4.26
CA LEU A 424 3.21 -3.50 4.58
C LEU A 424 4.25 -2.37 4.42
N TRP A 425 5.49 -2.61 4.87
CA TRP A 425 6.60 -1.65 4.68
C TRP A 425 6.91 -1.40 3.21
N LEU A 426 6.88 -2.45 2.38
CA LEU A 426 7.09 -2.33 0.93
C LEU A 426 6.02 -1.45 0.30
N MET A 427 4.75 -1.71 0.63
CA MET A 427 3.64 -0.91 0.13
C MET A 427 3.74 0.55 0.60
N GLN A 428 4.02 0.80 1.89
CA GLN A 428 4.22 2.15 2.41
C GLN A 428 5.39 2.86 1.73
N GLY A 429 6.49 2.15 1.48
CA GLY A 429 7.66 2.69 0.77
C GLY A 429 7.33 3.03 -0.69
N MET A 430 6.60 2.18 -1.39
CA MET A 430 6.17 2.41 -2.77
C MET A 430 5.34 3.69 -2.88
N PHE A 431 4.31 3.84 -2.04
CA PHE A 431 3.40 4.99 -2.09
C PHE A 431 3.93 6.28 -1.46
N ARG A 432 5.19 6.30 -0.95
CA ARG A 432 5.91 7.56 -0.69
C ARG A 432 6.34 8.26 -1.98
N ALA A 433 6.46 7.53 -3.09
CA ALA A 433 6.77 8.12 -4.39
C ALA A 433 5.65 9.06 -4.88
N ASN A 434 5.94 9.84 -5.92
CA ASN A 434 5.00 10.78 -6.54
C ASN A 434 4.35 11.76 -5.53
N GLY A 435 5.16 12.33 -4.65
CA GLY A 435 4.71 13.28 -3.63
C GLY A 435 3.87 12.67 -2.51
N GLY A 436 3.83 11.33 -2.39
CA GLY A 436 3.00 10.67 -1.38
C GLY A 436 1.49 10.72 -1.69
N CYS A 437 1.12 11.03 -2.94
CA CYS A 437 -0.26 11.37 -3.29
C CYS A 437 -1.21 10.16 -3.37
N GLY A 438 -0.70 8.94 -3.17
CA GLY A 438 -1.47 7.69 -3.18
C GLY A 438 -1.76 7.10 -4.56
N TYR A 439 -1.27 7.73 -5.64
CA TYR A 439 -1.37 7.27 -7.02
C TYR A 439 0.00 7.21 -7.68
N LEU A 440 0.32 6.09 -8.33
CA LEU A 440 1.56 5.90 -9.07
C LEU A 440 1.25 5.41 -10.48
N LYS A 441 1.65 6.14 -11.51
CA LYS A 441 1.46 5.71 -12.89
C LYS A 441 2.20 4.40 -13.12
N LYS A 442 1.52 3.42 -13.72
CA LYS A 442 2.14 2.14 -14.10
C LYS A 442 3.21 2.40 -15.16
N PRO A 443 4.29 1.60 -15.21
CA PRO A 443 5.25 1.68 -16.29
C PRO A 443 4.61 1.37 -17.63
N GLU A 444 5.15 1.95 -18.69
CA GLU A 444 4.63 1.85 -20.05
C GLU A 444 4.41 0.40 -20.52
N LEU A 445 5.27 -0.52 -20.06
CA LEU A 445 5.21 -1.93 -20.41
C LEU A 445 3.97 -2.67 -19.87
N LEU A 446 3.27 -2.11 -18.86
CA LEU A 446 1.97 -2.59 -18.38
C LEU A 446 0.79 -1.85 -19.01
N LEU A 447 1.04 -0.80 -19.79
CA LEU A 447 0.01 0.07 -20.35
C LEU A 447 -0.30 -0.24 -21.81
N LYS A 448 0.68 -0.71 -22.58
CA LYS A 448 0.52 -0.96 -24.01
C LYS A 448 1.02 -2.33 -24.43
N ALA A 449 0.35 -2.91 -25.42
CA ALA A 449 0.91 -4.01 -26.18
C ALA A 449 1.99 -3.48 -27.15
N ASP A 450 2.92 -4.34 -27.54
CA ASP A 450 3.93 -4.00 -28.54
C ASP A 450 3.34 -3.96 -29.96
N ALA A 451 4.19 -3.70 -30.97
CA ALA A 451 3.78 -3.62 -32.38
C ALA A 451 3.14 -4.92 -32.92
N ASN A 452 3.36 -6.06 -32.27
CA ASN A 452 2.78 -7.35 -32.62
C ASN A 452 1.52 -7.66 -31.80
N ASN A 453 1.01 -6.69 -31.04
CA ASN A 453 -0.09 -6.85 -30.10
C ASN A 453 0.22 -7.84 -28.95
N GLU A 454 1.51 -8.06 -28.65
CA GLU A 454 1.94 -8.86 -27.52
C GLU A 454 2.10 -7.97 -26.29
N VAL A 455 1.54 -8.43 -25.17
CA VAL A 455 1.70 -7.76 -23.88
C VAL A 455 2.94 -8.26 -23.16
N TYR A 456 3.40 -7.46 -22.20
CA TYR A 456 4.46 -7.86 -21.29
C TYR A 456 4.21 -9.24 -20.67
N ASP A 457 5.27 -10.04 -20.58
CA ASP A 457 5.26 -11.33 -19.89
C ASP A 457 6.19 -11.24 -18.67
N PRO A 458 5.67 -11.29 -17.44
CA PRO A 458 6.47 -11.25 -16.22
C PRO A 458 7.46 -12.39 -16.06
N LYS A 459 7.30 -13.49 -16.81
CA LYS A 459 8.23 -14.62 -16.83
C LYS A 459 9.40 -14.41 -17.80
N ARG A 460 9.33 -13.41 -18.68
CA ARG A 460 10.37 -13.12 -19.67
C ARG A 460 11.55 -12.41 -19.01
N LEU A 461 12.75 -12.92 -19.26
CA LEU A 461 13.99 -12.25 -18.87
C LEU A 461 14.18 -10.97 -19.71
N LEU A 462 14.27 -9.84 -19.02
CA LEU A 462 14.61 -8.55 -19.61
C LEU A 462 16.12 -8.27 -19.48
N SER A 463 16.66 -7.49 -20.41
CA SER A 463 18.04 -7.01 -20.32
C SER A 463 18.23 -6.05 -19.15
N VAL A 464 19.42 -6.09 -18.54
CA VAL A 464 19.77 -5.18 -17.46
C VAL A 464 19.96 -3.77 -18.02
N LYS A 465 19.17 -2.81 -17.55
CA LYS A 465 19.31 -1.39 -17.91
C LYS A 465 20.25 -0.63 -16.98
N THR A 466 20.18 -0.92 -15.68
CA THR A 466 20.92 -0.21 -14.64
C THR A 466 21.42 -1.18 -13.59
N THR A 467 22.63 -0.94 -13.08
CA THR A 467 23.22 -1.71 -11.98
C THR A 467 23.33 -0.83 -10.74
N LEU A 468 22.57 -1.15 -9.70
CA LEU A 468 22.66 -0.49 -8.40
C LEU A 468 23.74 -1.17 -7.54
N LYS A 469 24.69 -0.37 -7.04
CA LYS A 469 25.68 -0.82 -6.05
C LYS A 469 25.37 -0.15 -4.72
N VAL A 470 25.07 -0.97 -3.70
CA VAL A 470 24.80 -0.47 -2.35
C VAL A 470 25.96 -0.87 -1.45
N LYS A 471 26.60 0.12 -0.82
CA LYS A 471 27.66 -0.09 0.16
C LYS A 471 27.21 0.37 1.53
N ILE A 472 27.26 -0.52 2.51
CA ILE A 472 26.87 -0.23 3.89
C ILE A 472 28.12 0.14 4.68
N TYR A 473 28.16 1.39 5.15
CA TYR A 473 29.28 1.89 5.95
C TYR A 473 29.04 1.70 7.45
N MET A 474 27.92 2.23 7.96
CA MET A 474 27.57 2.16 9.38
C MET A 474 26.09 2.48 9.62
N GLY A 475 25.61 2.18 10.82
CA GLY A 475 24.31 2.62 11.33
C GLY A 475 24.48 3.50 12.58
N LYS A 476 23.76 4.62 12.63
CA LYS A 476 23.74 5.57 13.75
C LYS A 476 22.28 5.83 14.16
N GLY A 477 22.06 6.23 15.42
CA GLY A 477 20.74 6.67 15.90
C GLY A 477 19.92 5.62 16.67
N TRP A 478 20.24 4.33 16.58
CA TRP A 478 19.48 3.25 17.26
C TRP A 478 19.31 3.45 18.77
N HIS A 479 20.26 4.08 19.45
CA HIS A 479 20.20 4.33 20.89
C HIS A 479 19.26 5.48 21.27
N LEU A 480 18.80 6.28 20.29
CA LEU A 480 17.81 7.33 20.47
C LEU A 480 16.40 6.75 20.49
N ASP A 481 16.14 5.81 19.58
CA ASP A 481 14.80 5.23 19.39
C ASP A 481 14.51 4.08 20.37
N PHE A 482 15.55 3.39 20.84
CA PHE A 482 15.39 2.21 21.69
C PHE A 482 16.05 2.40 23.06
N LYS A 483 15.23 2.28 24.11
CA LYS A 483 15.73 2.10 25.49
C LYS A 483 16.64 0.88 25.58
N ARG A 484 17.61 0.95 26.50
CA ARG A 484 18.66 -0.06 26.72
C ARG A 484 18.13 -1.48 26.94
N THR A 485 16.93 -1.63 27.50
CA THR A 485 16.32 -2.91 27.85
C THR A 485 15.44 -3.51 26.75
N HIS A 486 15.30 -2.86 25.59
CA HIS A 486 14.46 -3.39 24.51
C HIS A 486 15.09 -4.60 23.79
N PHE A 487 16.40 -4.79 23.89
CA PHE A 487 17.11 -5.85 23.17
C PHE A 487 17.59 -6.96 24.11
N ASP A 488 18.48 -6.61 25.06
CA ASP A 488 19.01 -7.53 26.05
C ASP A 488 19.17 -6.83 27.40
N ALA A 489 18.91 -7.56 28.47
CA ALA A 489 19.07 -7.10 29.85
C ALA A 489 20.55 -6.93 30.23
N TYR A 490 21.46 -7.64 29.54
CA TYR A 490 22.83 -7.84 30.00
C TYR A 490 23.93 -7.38 29.04
N SER A 491 23.60 -7.08 27.78
CA SER A 491 24.56 -6.60 26.78
C SER A 491 23.93 -5.62 25.77
N PRO A 492 24.75 -4.82 25.05
CA PRO A 492 24.28 -4.05 23.91
C PRO A 492 23.80 -4.96 22.76
N PRO A 493 22.87 -4.49 21.92
CA PRO A 493 22.41 -5.24 20.75
C PRO A 493 23.51 -5.47 19.70
N ASP A 494 23.49 -6.66 19.08
CA ASP A 494 24.23 -6.96 17.87
C ASP A 494 23.38 -6.61 16.64
N PHE A 495 23.92 -5.74 15.78
CA PHE A 495 23.24 -5.30 14.58
C PHE A 495 23.83 -5.92 13.33
N TYR A 496 22.96 -6.28 12.38
CA TYR A 496 23.34 -6.57 11.01
C TYR A 496 22.40 -5.83 10.06
N VAL A 497 22.87 -5.59 8.84
CA VAL A 497 22.07 -4.96 7.78
C VAL A 497 21.85 -5.99 6.69
N LYS A 498 20.58 -6.17 6.31
CA LYS A 498 20.21 -6.99 5.15
C LYS A 498 19.70 -6.07 4.04
N VAL A 499 20.44 -6.03 2.93
CA VAL A 499 19.96 -5.39 1.70
C VAL A 499 19.21 -6.44 0.89
N VAL A 500 17.95 -6.15 0.58
CA VAL A 500 17.11 -7.04 -0.22
C VAL A 500 16.76 -6.33 -1.51
N ARG A 501 17.11 -6.96 -2.64
CA ARG A 501 16.55 -6.57 -3.93
C ARG A 501 15.17 -7.16 -4.06
N ILE A 502 14.23 -6.31 -4.43
CA ILE A 502 12.88 -6.70 -4.78
C ILE A 502 12.89 -6.93 -6.29
N TYR A 503 12.59 -8.15 -6.74
CA TYR A 503 12.53 -8.48 -8.17
C TYR A 503 11.32 -7.78 -8.77
N LEU A 504 11.55 -6.53 -9.15
CA LEU A 504 10.61 -5.69 -9.86
C LEU A 504 11.27 -5.38 -11.18
N HIS A 505 10.81 -6.02 -12.24
CA HIS A 505 11.08 -5.57 -13.62
C HIS A 505 10.49 -4.18 -13.92
N LEU A 506 9.94 -3.48 -12.92
CA LEU A 506 8.65 -2.82 -13.10
C LEU A 506 8.36 -1.60 -12.23
N ILE A 507 9.28 -1.07 -11.44
CA ILE A 507 9.00 0.21 -10.77
C ILE A 507 10.27 1.05 -10.89
N PHE A 508 10.12 2.27 -11.41
CA PHE A 508 11.15 3.28 -11.66
C PHE A 508 11.92 3.13 -12.99
N ILE A 509 11.23 3.30 -14.13
CA ILE A 509 11.80 3.92 -15.34
C ILE A 509 10.81 4.96 -15.82
#